data_AF-A0A857DEF8-F1
#
_entry.id   AF-A0A857DEF8-F1
#
_cell.length_a   1.000
_cell.length_b   1.000
_cell.length_c   1.000
_cell.angle_alpha   90.00
_cell.angle_beta   90.00
_cell.angle_gamma   90.00
#
_symmetry.space_group_name_H-M   'P 1'
#
loop_
_entity.id
_entity.type
_entity.pdbx_description
1 polymer ?
#
loop_
_entity_poly.entity_id
_entity_poly.type
_entity_poly.pdbx_seq_one_letter_code
_entity_poly.pdbx_strand_id
1 'polypeptide(L)'
;MNYELDNDLTNDNETLLEKQLYVQQCKVIDEIFKTHDFYVLLLKEKLLRLKFMMKNKHDQIDLKQKQELLEEKIKGKGTLIEIVLKLMHPHTAWLIEKCYLDPETKFDGRWYLEHFSKTTFYKRKKEAVQEFVGYYFNHVL
;
A
#
# COMPACT_ATOMS: atom_id res chain seq x y z
N MET A 1 35.71 40.55 -4.19
CA MET A 1 34.62 40.18 -3.26
C MET A 1 33.36 40.10 -4.10
N ASN A 2 33.05 38.91 -4.61
CA ASN A 2 31.83 38.61 -5.37
C ASN A 2 31.56 37.12 -5.15
N TYR A 3 30.79 36.81 -4.11
CA TYR A 3 30.22 35.50 -3.83
C TYR A 3 28.84 35.80 -3.26
N GLU A 4 27.79 35.78 -4.09
CA GLU A 4 26.38 35.74 -3.65
C GLU A 4 25.38 35.79 -4.85
N LEU A 5 25.57 34.97 -5.89
CA LEU A 5 24.59 34.93 -7.01
C LEU A 5 24.27 33.53 -7.58
N ASP A 6 24.78 32.45 -6.99
CA ASP A 6 24.55 31.07 -7.49
C ASP A 6 23.62 30.21 -6.60
N ASN A 7 23.07 30.73 -5.50
CA ASN A 7 22.28 29.92 -4.54
C ASN A 7 20.77 29.87 -4.81
N ASP A 8 20.21 30.74 -5.66
CA ASP A 8 18.75 30.79 -5.88
C ASP A 8 18.25 29.86 -7.01
N LEU A 9 19.08 29.57 -8.02
CA LEU A 9 18.68 28.75 -9.18
C LEU A 9 18.74 27.23 -8.91
N THR A 10 19.52 26.79 -7.93
CA THR A 10 19.63 25.39 -7.51
C THR A 10 18.41 24.96 -6.68
N ASN A 11 17.88 25.85 -5.85
CA ASN A 11 16.78 25.57 -4.92
C ASN A 11 15.45 25.30 -5.64
N ASP A 12 15.12 26.07 -6.68
CA ASP A 12 13.89 25.88 -7.46
C ASP A 12 13.87 24.56 -8.26
N ASN A 13 15.03 24.16 -8.79
CA ASN A 13 15.17 22.92 -9.56
C ASN A 13 15.10 21.68 -8.66
N GLU A 14 15.72 21.73 -7.48
CA GLU A 14 15.64 20.67 -6.46
C GLU A 14 14.19 20.48 -6.00
N THR A 15 13.48 21.59 -5.74
CA THR A 15 12.07 21.58 -5.33
C THR A 15 11.15 21.01 -6.42
N LEU A 16 11.45 21.26 -7.70
CA LEU A 16 10.68 20.71 -8.83
C LEU A 16 10.91 19.20 -8.96
N LEU A 17 12.16 18.75 -8.87
CA LEU A 17 12.52 17.34 -8.95
C LEU A 17 11.86 16.53 -7.84
N GLU A 18 11.86 17.02 -6.60
CA GLU A 18 11.19 16.37 -5.47
C GLU A 18 9.68 16.21 -5.68
N LYS A 19 9.03 17.23 -6.25
CA LYS A 19 7.60 17.18 -6.59
C LYS A 19 7.35 16.12 -7.65
N GLN A 20 8.17 16.05 -8.70
CA GLN A 20 8.05 15.04 -9.74
C GLN A 20 8.26 13.63 -9.20
N LEU A 21 9.30 13.44 -8.37
CA LEU A 21 9.57 12.16 -7.72
C LEU A 21 8.38 11.71 -6.87
N TYR A 22 7.82 12.59 -6.06
CA TYR A 22 6.65 12.27 -5.25
C TYR A 22 5.44 11.88 -6.11
N VAL A 23 5.20 12.57 -7.24
CA VAL A 23 4.14 12.19 -8.17
C VAL A 23 4.35 10.79 -8.73
N GLN A 24 5.60 10.39 -9.02
CA GLN A 24 5.90 9.03 -9.46
C GLN A 24 5.69 8.01 -8.33
N GLN A 25 6.09 8.33 -7.10
CA GLN A 25 5.85 7.46 -5.94
C GLN A 25 4.35 7.24 -5.70
N CYS A 26 3.53 8.28 -5.84
CA CYS A 26 2.07 8.17 -5.80
C CYS A 26 1.52 7.22 -6.88
N LYS A 27 2.02 7.32 -8.12
CA LYS A 27 1.60 6.40 -9.19
C LYS A 27 2.00 4.96 -8.89
N VAL A 28 3.24 4.75 -8.43
CA VAL A 28 3.74 3.42 -8.09
C VAL A 28 2.93 2.78 -6.99
N ILE A 29 2.69 3.49 -5.89
CA ILE A 29 1.93 2.94 -4.77
C ILE A 29 0.50 2.62 -5.19
N ASP A 30 -0.15 3.48 -5.99
CA ASP A 30 -1.48 3.22 -6.53
C ASP A 30 -1.50 1.93 -7.37
N GLU A 31 -0.51 1.70 -8.24
CA GLU A 31 -0.41 0.48 -9.05
C GLU A 31 -0.11 -0.77 -8.21
N ILE A 32 0.70 -0.67 -7.16
CA ILE A 32 0.96 -1.77 -6.21
C ILE A 32 -0.36 -2.22 -5.56
N PHE A 33 -1.15 -1.27 -5.05
CA PHE A 33 -2.40 -1.60 -4.36
C PHE A 33 -3.52 -2.04 -5.32
N LYS A 34 -3.60 -1.49 -6.54
CA LYS A 34 -4.50 -2.02 -7.58
C LYS A 34 -4.16 -3.47 -7.94
N THR A 35 -2.87 -3.77 -8.09
CA THR A 35 -2.40 -5.13 -8.39
C THR A 35 -2.72 -6.07 -7.23
N HIS A 36 -2.58 -5.60 -6.00
CA HIS A 36 -2.98 -6.34 -4.80
C HIS A 36 -4.48 -6.61 -4.77
N ASP A 37 -5.33 -5.61 -5.01
CA ASP A 37 -6.78 -5.77 -5.06
C ASP A 37 -7.19 -6.79 -6.12
N PHE A 38 -6.59 -6.74 -7.31
CA PHE A 38 -6.80 -7.74 -8.36
C PHE A 38 -6.38 -9.14 -7.93
N TYR A 39 -5.20 -9.27 -7.29
CA TYR A 39 -4.73 -10.54 -6.76
C TYR A 39 -5.69 -11.12 -5.70
N VAL A 40 -6.21 -10.29 -4.79
CA VAL A 40 -7.20 -10.69 -3.79
C VAL A 40 -8.49 -11.17 -4.44
N LEU A 41 -8.95 -10.53 -5.52
CA LEU A 41 -10.11 -10.99 -6.30
C LEU A 41 -9.88 -12.40 -6.88
N LEU A 42 -8.70 -12.64 -7.48
CA LEU A 42 -8.35 -13.97 -7.99
C LEU A 42 -8.30 -15.03 -6.89
N LEU A 43 -7.82 -14.69 -5.71
CA LEU A 43 -7.82 -15.60 -4.56
C LEU A 43 -9.23 -15.92 -4.07
N LYS A 44 -10.12 -14.91 -4.00
CA LYS A 44 -11.54 -15.11 -3.63
C LYS A 44 -12.26 -16.03 -4.61
N GLU A 45 -11.99 -15.89 -5.91
CA GLU A 45 -12.54 -16.78 -6.93
C GLU A 45 -12.06 -18.23 -6.74
N LYS A 46 -10.74 -18.41 -6.51
CA LYS A 46 -10.17 -19.74 -6.21
C LYS A 46 -10.78 -20.36 -4.96
N LEU A 47 -10.98 -19.55 -3.92
CA LEU A 47 -11.62 -19.98 -2.67
C LEU A 47 -13.08 -20.42 -2.90
N LEU A 48 -13.84 -19.68 -3.70
CA LEU A 48 -15.21 -20.03 -4.06
C LEU A 48 -15.28 -21.38 -4.78
N ARG A 49 -14.41 -21.58 -5.79
CA ARG A 49 -14.30 -22.87 -6.52
C ARG A 49 -13.95 -24.01 -5.57
N LEU A 50 -13.00 -23.80 -4.66
CA LEU A 50 -12.60 -24.80 -3.66
C LEU A 50 -13.76 -25.19 -2.75
N LYS A 51 -14.50 -24.20 -2.21
CA LYS A 51 -15.67 -24.43 -1.36
C LYS A 51 -16.77 -25.23 -2.09
N PHE A 52 -16.96 -24.97 -3.39
CA PHE A 52 -17.89 -25.75 -4.21
C PHE A 52 -17.42 -27.21 -4.37
N MET A 53 -16.14 -27.45 -4.62
CA MET A 53 -15.58 -28.81 -4.75
C MET A 53 -15.67 -29.60 -3.44
N MET A 54 -15.44 -28.95 -2.29
CA MET A 54 -15.52 -29.58 -0.97
C MET A 54 -16.93 -30.09 -0.66
N LYS A 55 -17.98 -29.39 -1.11
CA LYS A 55 -19.37 -29.82 -0.93
C LYS A 55 -19.67 -31.19 -1.53
N ASN A 56 -18.88 -31.63 -2.53
CA ASN A 56 -19.13 -32.84 -3.31
C ASN A 56 -18.14 -33.99 -3.01
N LYS A 57 -17.24 -33.88 -2.01
CA LYS A 57 -16.22 -34.90 -1.70
C LYS A 57 -16.19 -35.29 -0.23
N HIS A 58 -15.99 -36.59 0.04
CA HIS A 58 -15.97 -37.19 1.38
C HIS A 58 -14.62 -37.08 2.10
N ASP A 59 -13.51 -36.87 1.38
CA ASP A 59 -12.17 -36.72 1.96
C ASP A 59 -11.70 -35.27 1.81
N GLN A 60 -11.50 -34.58 2.94
CA GLN A 60 -11.45 -33.10 2.98
C GLN A 60 -10.23 -32.51 3.68
N ILE A 61 -9.31 -33.32 4.23
CA ILE A 61 -8.18 -32.79 5.02
C ILE A 61 -7.31 -31.84 4.18
N ASP A 62 -6.86 -32.29 3.00
CA ASP A 62 -6.03 -31.48 2.09
C ASP A 62 -6.77 -30.24 1.56
N LEU A 63 -8.08 -30.38 1.32
CA LEU A 63 -8.91 -29.28 0.82
C LEU A 63 -9.10 -28.21 1.90
N LYS A 64 -9.24 -28.61 3.17
CA LYS A 64 -9.38 -27.71 4.30
C LYS A 64 -8.08 -26.92 4.55
N GLN A 65 -6.91 -27.58 4.51
CA GLN A 65 -5.62 -26.89 4.61
C GLN A 65 -5.44 -25.87 3.47
N LYS A 66 -5.83 -26.24 2.25
CA LYS A 66 -5.78 -25.32 1.10
C LYS A 66 -6.75 -24.15 1.25
N GLN A 67 -7.92 -24.36 1.85
CA GLN A 67 -8.88 -23.31 2.15
C GLN A 67 -8.30 -22.32 3.15
N GLU A 68 -7.75 -22.81 4.26
CA GLU A 68 -7.13 -21.99 5.31
C GLU A 68 -5.99 -21.14 4.72
N LEU A 69 -5.11 -21.75 3.91
CA LEU A 69 -4.03 -21.03 3.23
C LEU A 69 -4.54 -19.91 2.30
N LEU A 70 -5.62 -20.15 1.56
CA LEU A 70 -6.22 -19.14 0.68
C LEU A 70 -6.85 -18.00 1.51
N GLU A 71 -7.53 -18.32 2.61
CA GLU A 71 -8.12 -17.34 3.50
C GLU A 71 -7.04 -16.47 4.17
N GLU A 72 -5.91 -17.05 4.59
CA GLU A 72 -4.76 -16.29 5.08
C GLU A 72 -4.18 -15.35 4.03
N LYS A 73 -4.00 -15.82 2.79
CA LYS A 73 -3.50 -14.99 1.68
C LYS A 73 -4.46 -13.85 1.32
N ILE A 74 -5.78 -14.09 1.38
CA ILE A 74 -6.80 -13.05 1.17
C ILE A 74 -6.72 -11.96 2.24
N LYS A 75 -6.35 -12.32 3.48
CA LYS A 75 -6.08 -11.38 4.58
C LYS A 75 -4.72 -10.67 4.45
N GLY A 76 -3.99 -10.90 3.35
CA GLY A 76 -2.70 -10.27 3.09
C GLY A 76 -1.50 -10.94 3.79
N LYS A 77 -1.70 -12.07 4.47
CA LYS A 77 -0.62 -12.75 5.20
C LYS A 77 0.44 -13.31 4.26
N GLY A 78 1.71 -13.07 4.59
CA GLY A 78 2.87 -13.46 3.81
C GLY A 78 3.07 -12.62 2.54
N THR A 79 2.36 -11.50 2.39
CA THR A 79 2.56 -10.60 1.24
C THR A 79 3.70 -9.62 1.50
N LEU A 80 4.33 -9.15 0.44
CA LEU A 80 5.32 -8.09 0.53
C LEU A 80 4.75 -6.81 1.16
N ILE A 81 3.48 -6.49 0.88
CA ILE A 81 2.79 -5.35 1.50
C ILE A 81 2.76 -5.50 3.03
N GLU A 82 2.39 -6.67 3.54
CA GLU A 82 2.41 -6.94 4.99
C GLU A 82 3.81 -6.78 5.58
N ILE A 83 4.84 -7.28 4.88
CA ILE A 83 6.24 -7.17 5.34
C ILE A 83 6.66 -5.70 5.41
N VAL A 84 6.40 -4.92 4.35
CA VAL A 84 6.73 -3.50 4.29
C VAL A 84 6.02 -2.73 5.42
N LEU A 85 4.72 -2.95 5.61
CA LEU A 85 3.96 -2.29 6.67
C LEU A 85 4.50 -2.60 8.08
N LYS A 86 5.06 -3.79 8.31
CA LYS A 86 5.70 -4.15 9.58
C LYS A 86 7.05 -3.46 9.81
N LEU A 87 7.73 -3.02 8.74
CA LEU A 87 9.01 -2.31 8.81
C LEU A 87 8.83 -0.79 8.90
N MET A 88 7.69 -0.29 8.44
CA MET A 88 7.34 1.13 8.53
C MET A 88 7.10 1.58 9.98
N HIS A 89 7.24 2.87 10.21
CA HIS A 89 6.77 3.49 11.44
C HIS A 89 5.25 3.26 11.63
N PRO A 90 4.78 2.97 12.86
CA PRO A 90 3.38 2.61 13.09
C PRO A 90 2.37 3.63 12.57
N HIS A 91 2.69 4.93 12.69
CA HIS A 91 1.80 6.00 12.25
C HIS A 91 1.66 6.09 10.72
N THR A 92 2.76 5.93 9.98
CA THR A 92 2.75 5.96 8.52
C THR A 92 2.20 4.66 7.95
N ALA A 93 2.49 3.52 8.56
CA ALA A 93 1.88 2.23 8.22
C ALA A 93 0.35 2.30 8.33
N TRP A 94 -0.17 2.78 9.47
CA TRP A 94 -1.61 2.98 9.69
C TRP A 94 -2.23 3.89 8.62
N LEU A 95 -1.52 4.95 8.21
CA LEU A 95 -2.00 5.86 7.19
C LEU A 95 -2.10 5.19 5.81
N ILE A 96 -1.13 4.35 5.46
CA ILE A 96 -1.19 3.51 4.26
C ILE A 96 -2.35 2.53 4.33
N GLU A 97 -2.54 1.84 5.45
CA GLU A 97 -3.66 0.91 5.65
C GLU A 97 -5.00 1.62 5.40
N LYS A 98 -5.22 2.78 6.02
CA LYS A 98 -6.45 3.57 5.84
C LYS A 98 -6.62 4.10 4.42
N CYS A 99 -5.55 4.49 3.75
CA CYS A 99 -5.63 5.03 2.39
C CYS A 99 -5.86 3.95 1.32
N TYR A 100 -5.37 2.72 1.54
CA TYR A 100 -5.22 1.75 0.46
C TYR A 100 -5.81 0.37 0.74
N LEU A 101 -5.92 -0.07 1.99
CA LEU A 101 -6.34 -1.43 2.35
C LEU A 101 -7.70 -1.48 3.04
N ASP A 102 -8.01 -0.50 3.87
CA ASP A 102 -9.25 -0.45 4.64
C ASP A 102 -10.47 -0.27 3.71
N PRO A 103 -11.38 -1.25 3.63
CA PRO A 103 -12.56 -1.16 2.77
C PRO A 103 -13.49 0.01 3.10
N GLU A 104 -13.49 0.50 4.33
CA GLU A 104 -14.37 1.59 4.78
C GLU A 104 -13.84 2.95 4.34
N THR A 105 -12.51 3.14 4.41
CA THR A 105 -11.90 4.45 4.19
C THR A 105 -11.23 4.61 2.84
N LYS A 106 -10.78 3.53 2.18
CA LYS A 106 -9.97 3.65 0.94
C LYS A 106 -10.70 4.31 -0.23
N PHE A 107 -12.03 4.24 -0.25
CA PHE A 107 -12.87 4.88 -1.26
C PHE A 107 -13.49 6.20 -0.81
N ASP A 108 -13.33 6.56 0.46
CA ASP A 108 -13.82 7.83 1.00
C ASP A 108 -12.74 8.91 0.87
N GLY A 109 -12.97 9.93 0.04
CA GLY A 109 -12.03 11.05 -0.10
C GLY A 109 -11.96 11.98 1.12
N ARG A 110 -12.76 11.74 2.17
CA ARG A 110 -12.95 12.65 3.31
C ARG A 110 -12.78 12.02 4.69
N TRP A 111 -12.53 10.71 4.80
CA TRP A 111 -12.37 10.01 6.09
C TRP A 111 -11.35 10.69 7.01
N TYR A 112 -10.31 11.31 6.44
CA TYR A 112 -9.24 11.94 7.21
C TYR A 112 -9.71 13.15 8.03
N LEU A 113 -10.85 13.76 7.71
CA LEU A 113 -11.36 14.96 8.39
C LEU A 113 -11.70 14.70 9.87
N GLU A 114 -11.90 13.44 10.25
CA GLU A 114 -12.16 13.04 11.64
C GLU A 114 -10.89 13.05 12.50
N HIS A 115 -9.71 13.05 11.87
CA HIS A 115 -8.42 12.90 12.55
C HIS A 115 -7.44 14.05 12.28
N PHE A 116 -7.54 14.70 11.11
CA PHE A 116 -6.57 15.67 10.65
C PHE A 116 -7.21 16.85 9.92
N SER A 117 -6.53 17.99 9.97
CA SER A 117 -6.77 19.02 8.96
C SER A 117 -6.29 18.53 7.59
N LYS A 118 -6.83 19.12 6.52
CA LYS A 118 -6.45 18.81 5.13
C LYS A 118 -4.93 18.89 4.90
N THR A 119 -4.30 19.99 5.32
CA THR A 119 -2.86 20.21 5.13
C THR A 119 -2.02 19.19 5.89
N THR A 120 -2.39 18.90 7.14
CA THR A 120 -1.71 17.89 7.96
C THR A 120 -1.82 16.51 7.32
N PHE A 121 -3.02 16.13 6.87
CA PHE A 121 -3.23 14.84 6.21
C PHE A 121 -2.33 14.67 4.98
N TYR A 122 -2.31 15.64 4.07
CA TYR A 122 -1.49 15.51 2.85
C TYR A 122 0.01 15.50 3.14
N LYS A 123 0.46 16.23 4.17
CA LYS A 123 1.86 16.17 4.62
C LYS A 123 2.20 14.77 5.16
N ARG A 124 1.37 14.22 6.06
CA ARG A 124 1.57 12.88 6.62
C ARG A 124 1.44 11.79 5.56
N LYS A 125 0.52 11.95 4.60
CA LYS A 125 0.36 11.02 3.49
C LYS A 125 1.60 11.00 2.61
N LYS A 126 2.19 12.16 2.33
CA LYS A 126 3.46 12.25 1.60
C LYS A 126 4.56 11.47 2.32
N GLU A 127 4.74 11.69 3.62
CA GLU A 127 5.71 10.98 4.46
C GLU A 127 5.49 9.45 4.39
N ALA A 128 4.23 9.00 4.55
CA ALA A 128 3.90 7.59 4.51
C ALA A 128 4.13 6.92 3.15
N VAL A 129 3.79 7.60 2.05
CA VAL A 129 4.04 7.11 0.69
C VAL A 129 5.52 6.99 0.40
N GLN A 130 6.31 8.00 0.77
CA GLN A 130 7.76 7.99 0.59
C GLN A 130 8.42 6.83 1.34
N GLU A 131 8.03 6.63 2.60
CA GLU A 131 8.54 5.54 3.43
C GLU A 131 8.14 4.17 2.86
N PHE A 132 6.86 3.97 2.51
CA PHE A 132 6.37 2.72 1.94
C PHE A 132 7.14 2.36 0.66
N VAL A 133 7.25 3.30 -0.29
CA VAL A 133 7.93 3.05 -1.57
C VAL A 133 9.43 2.80 -1.35
N GLY A 134 10.06 3.49 -0.40
CA GLY A 134 11.45 3.26 -0.01
C GLY A 134 11.68 1.82 0.44
N TYR A 135 10.89 1.32 1.40
CA TYR A 135 10.99 -0.06 1.85
C TYR A 135 10.62 -1.06 0.76
N TYR A 136 9.58 -0.77 -0.03
CA TYR A 136 9.11 -1.68 -1.08
C TYR A 136 10.20 -1.97 -2.10
N PHE A 137 10.90 -0.95 -2.60
CA PHE A 137 11.97 -1.18 -3.58
C PHE A 137 13.26 -1.71 -2.95
N ASN A 138 13.59 -1.35 -1.71
CA ASN A 138 14.76 -1.89 -1.02
C ASN A 138 14.66 -3.40 -0.70
N HIS A 139 13.46 -3.97 -0.73
CA HIS A 139 13.22 -5.39 -0.46
C HIS A 139 12.76 -6.19 -1.68
N VAL A 140 12.58 -5.53 -2.83
CA VAL A 140 12.26 -6.15 -4.12
C VAL A 140 13.50 -6.29 -5.02
N LEU A 141 14.56 -5.52 -4.76
CA LEU A 141 15.82 -5.51 -5.50
C LEU A 141 16.97 -6.16 -4.70
#